data_AF-A0A927RLQ5-F1
#
_entry.id   AF-A0A927RLQ5-F1
#
_cell.length_a   1.000
_cell.length_b   1.000
_cell.length_c   1.000
_cell.angle_alpha   90.00
_cell.angle_beta   90.00
_cell.angle_gamma   90.00
#
_symmetry.space_group_name_H-M   'P 1'
#
loop_
_entity.id
_entity.type
_entity.pdbx_description
1 polymer ?
#
loop_
_entity_poly.entity_id
_entity_poly.type
_entity_poly.pdbx_seq_one_letter_code
_entity_poly.pdbx_strand_id
1 'polypeptide(L)'
;MLSANIITIAQIMLKNFLLFILYMPLQRLILHIPFHFTIYQVFCQLFNPNTPPLLTHIYSAFHNIQQSQAEFLMDFFIFLTLTAFAVSIDSTIAGFAIGLKTKKTWLFSFIVAVATLLLCLFTTCVAIIAKDEFGPIMKTTGSLFLIAVGMINFFKKQQDLPKTLTFCEGLSLGFAVGTDACIANLSVCLLGHTQLWIPFVFAFMHFATVAFGAKLANTKISNKLKHTSKISGTLLVCLGFVKLFA
;
A
#
# COMPACT_ATOMS: atom_id res chain seq x y z
N MET A 1 10.13 31.99 -3.72
CA MET A 1 8.67 31.89 -3.51
C MET A 1 8.05 30.56 -3.97
N LEU A 2 8.52 29.91 -5.06
CA LEU A 2 7.96 28.62 -5.51
C LEU A 2 8.16 27.43 -4.52
N SER A 3 9.23 27.44 -3.72
CA SER A 3 9.54 26.34 -2.78
C SER A 3 8.57 26.26 -1.59
N ALA A 4 8.04 27.40 -1.12
CA ALA A 4 7.10 27.43 0.01
C ALA A 4 5.77 26.77 -0.36
N ASN A 5 5.21 27.10 -1.52
CA ASN A 5 3.95 26.52 -2.00
C ASN A 5 4.03 25.01 -2.23
N ILE A 6 5.21 24.48 -2.58
CA ILE A 6 5.38 23.05 -2.88
C ILE A 6 5.40 22.20 -1.61
N ILE A 7 5.98 22.70 -0.51
CA ILE A 7 5.92 22.06 0.81
C ILE A 7 4.47 22.04 1.29
N THR A 8 3.75 23.14 1.11
CA THR A 8 2.32 23.22 1.44
C THR A 8 1.52 22.19 0.64
N ILE A 9 1.78 22.04 -0.67
CA ILE A 9 1.09 21.05 -1.51
C ILE A 9 1.44 19.62 -1.09
N ALA A 10 2.70 19.32 -0.75
CA ALA A 10 3.08 17.99 -0.27
C ALA A 10 2.45 17.66 1.10
N GLN A 11 2.37 18.64 2.00
CA GLN A 11 1.67 18.49 3.27
C GLN A 11 0.16 18.37 3.06
N ILE A 12 -0.44 19.09 2.11
CA ILE A 12 -1.86 18.95 1.75
C ILE A 12 -2.12 17.57 1.15
N MET A 13 -1.27 17.08 0.25
CA MET A 13 -1.42 15.75 -0.34
C MET A 13 -1.21 14.65 0.69
N LEU A 14 -0.22 14.78 1.58
CA LEU A 14 0.02 13.84 2.68
C LEU A 14 -1.14 13.87 3.68
N LYS A 15 -1.68 15.05 4.01
CA LYS A 15 -2.81 15.23 4.91
C LYS A 15 -4.10 14.70 4.29
N ASN A 16 -4.33 14.94 3.00
CA ASN A 16 -5.48 14.41 2.25
C ASN A 16 -5.37 12.91 2.03
N PHE A 17 -4.16 12.38 1.89
CA PHE A 17 -3.91 10.94 1.80
C PHE A 17 -4.05 10.25 3.14
N LEU A 18 -3.54 10.84 4.23
CA LEU A 18 -3.81 10.39 5.59
C LEU A 18 -5.31 10.47 5.88
N LEU A 19 -5.97 11.56 5.47
CA LEU A 19 -7.43 11.69 5.55
C LEU A 19 -8.11 10.62 4.73
N PHE A 20 -7.65 10.29 3.52
CA PHE A 20 -8.25 9.24 2.68
C PHE A 20 -8.01 7.84 3.26
N ILE A 21 -6.80 7.54 3.75
CA ILE A 21 -6.45 6.30 4.44
C ILE A 21 -7.19 6.17 5.78
N LEU A 22 -7.43 7.26 6.50
CA LEU A 22 -8.25 7.27 7.71
C LEU A 22 -9.74 7.19 7.36
N TYR A 23 -10.20 7.92 6.35
CA TYR A 23 -11.61 7.98 5.96
C TYR A 23 -12.09 6.71 5.27
N MET A 24 -11.29 6.00 4.47
CA MET A 24 -11.79 4.82 3.76
C MET A 24 -12.20 3.66 4.68
N PRO A 25 -11.40 3.27 5.70
CA PRO A 25 -11.84 2.34 6.73
C PRO A 25 -12.91 2.99 7.59
N LEU A 26 -12.86 4.30 7.90
CA LEU A 26 -13.92 4.99 8.65
C LEU A 26 -15.25 5.03 7.90
N GLN A 27 -15.26 5.06 6.57
CA GLN A 27 -16.46 5.12 5.75
C GLN A 27 -17.05 3.72 5.54
N ARG A 28 -16.23 2.67 5.50
CA ARG A 28 -16.70 1.27 5.65
C ARG A 28 -17.10 0.94 7.09
N LEU A 29 -16.47 1.57 8.09
CA LEU A 29 -16.93 1.53 9.46
C LEU A 29 -18.30 2.23 9.50
N ILE A 30 -18.45 3.46 9.02
CA ILE A 30 -19.69 4.26 9.05
C ILE A 30 -20.82 3.67 8.20
N LEU A 31 -20.55 3.11 7.01
CA LEU A 31 -21.58 2.43 6.20
C LEU A 31 -21.98 1.06 6.75
N HIS A 32 -21.20 0.50 7.67
CA HIS A 32 -21.51 -0.74 8.39
C HIS A 32 -21.58 -0.51 9.91
N ILE A 33 -21.74 0.73 10.37
CA ILE A 33 -21.93 1.05 11.78
C ILE A 33 -23.42 0.81 12.03
N PRO A 34 -23.76 -0.10 12.94
CA PRO A 34 -25.13 -0.33 13.37
C PRO A 34 -25.52 0.80 14.34
N PHE A 35 -25.50 2.07 13.89
CA PHE A 35 -25.94 3.20 14.71
C PHE A 35 -27.40 3.03 15.14
N HIS A 36 -28.18 2.36 14.28
CA HIS A 36 -29.54 1.94 14.58
C HIS A 36 -29.62 0.93 15.72
N PHE A 37 -28.60 0.07 15.92
CA PHE A 37 -28.64 -1.01 16.90
C PHE A 37 -28.18 -0.55 18.28
N THR A 38 -27.17 0.32 18.38
CA THR A 38 -26.75 0.92 19.66
C THR A 38 -27.84 1.84 20.24
N ILE A 39 -28.54 2.61 19.38
CA ILE A 39 -29.72 3.39 19.78
C ILE A 39 -30.85 2.47 20.26
N TYR A 40 -31.12 1.38 19.53
CA TYR A 40 -32.12 0.37 19.95
C TYR A 40 -31.77 -0.25 21.31
N GLN A 41 -30.47 -0.40 21.61
CA GLN A 41 -29.97 -1.04 22.82
C GLN A 41 -30.11 -0.15 24.07
N VAL A 42 -29.78 1.14 23.96
CA VAL A 42 -30.06 2.13 25.01
C VAL A 42 -31.56 2.24 25.23
N PHE A 43 -32.36 2.18 24.15
CA PHE A 43 -33.82 2.20 24.22
C PHE A 43 -34.39 0.95 24.91
N CYS A 44 -33.92 -0.25 24.59
CA CYS A 44 -34.38 -1.50 25.22
C CYS A 44 -33.95 -1.63 26.69
N GLN A 45 -32.73 -1.19 27.05
CA GLN A 45 -32.27 -1.19 28.46
C GLN A 45 -32.99 -0.15 29.32
N LEU A 46 -33.40 0.99 28.75
CA LEU A 46 -34.22 1.98 29.45
C LEU A 46 -35.67 1.53 29.68
N PHE A 47 -36.23 0.67 28.81
CA PHE A 47 -37.66 0.34 28.83
C PHE A 47 -38.02 -1.07 29.33
N ASN A 48 -37.07 -2.00 29.53
CA ASN A 48 -37.41 -3.29 30.12
C ASN A 48 -36.26 -3.91 30.95
N PRO A 49 -36.27 -3.80 32.28
CA PRO A 49 -35.22 -4.32 33.16
C PRO A 49 -35.19 -5.85 33.29
N ASN A 50 -36.19 -6.56 32.75
CA ASN A 50 -36.29 -8.03 32.81
C ASN A 50 -35.82 -8.71 31.51
N THR A 51 -34.85 -8.14 30.78
CA THR A 51 -34.31 -8.78 29.58
C THR A 51 -33.69 -10.14 29.92
N PRO A 52 -34.07 -11.22 29.20
CA PRO A 52 -33.62 -12.57 29.51
C PRO A 52 -32.10 -12.72 29.27
N PRO A 53 -31.41 -13.56 30.09
CA PRO A 53 -29.94 -13.73 30.04
C PRO A 53 -29.42 -14.25 28.69
N LEU A 54 -30.27 -14.86 27.87
CA LEU A 54 -29.91 -15.29 26.52
C LEU A 54 -29.56 -14.10 25.60
N LEU A 55 -30.26 -12.97 25.75
CA LEU A 55 -30.06 -11.79 24.91
C LEU A 55 -28.71 -11.13 25.19
N THR A 56 -28.28 -11.13 26.47
CA THR A 56 -26.97 -10.62 26.88
C THR A 56 -25.81 -11.48 26.35
N HIS A 57 -26.01 -12.81 26.22
CA HIS A 57 -25.00 -13.70 25.62
C HIS A 57 -24.88 -13.53 24.10
N ILE A 58 -26.00 -13.38 23.39
CA ILE A 58 -25.97 -13.12 21.94
C ILE A 58 -25.31 -11.77 21.66
N TYR A 59 -25.57 -10.77 22.50
CA TYR A 59 -24.96 -9.45 22.37
C TYR A 59 -23.45 -9.45 22.60
N SER A 60 -22.97 -10.07 23.70
CA SER A 60 -21.53 -10.12 23.96
C SER A 60 -20.81 -10.92 22.87
N ALA A 61 -21.42 -11.97 22.33
CA ALA A 61 -20.91 -12.68 21.15
C ALA A 61 -20.83 -11.77 19.91
N PHE A 62 -21.88 -11.00 19.61
CA PHE A 62 -21.88 -10.10 18.45
C PHE A 62 -20.84 -8.97 18.58
N HIS A 63 -20.74 -8.36 19.78
CA HIS A 63 -19.72 -7.34 20.05
C HIS A 63 -18.30 -7.92 19.92
N ASN A 64 -18.04 -9.12 20.44
CA ASN A 64 -16.74 -9.77 20.32
C ASN A 64 -16.38 -10.09 18.86
N ILE A 65 -17.36 -10.52 18.04
CA ILE A 65 -17.17 -10.76 16.60
C ILE A 65 -16.81 -9.45 15.89
N GLN A 66 -17.52 -8.36 16.18
CA GLN A 66 -17.27 -7.07 15.53
C GLN A 66 -15.93 -6.45 15.94
N GLN A 67 -15.55 -6.56 17.21
CA GLN A 67 -14.23 -6.12 17.68
C GLN A 67 -13.09 -6.93 17.03
N SER A 68 -13.24 -8.25 16.94
CA SER A 68 -12.26 -9.12 16.29
C SER A 68 -12.07 -8.78 14.79
N GLN A 69 -13.16 -8.46 14.09
CA GLN A 69 -13.08 -8.02 12.68
C GLN A 69 -12.36 -6.68 12.53
N ALA A 70 -12.55 -5.74 13.45
CA ALA A 70 -11.91 -4.43 13.41
C ALA A 70 -10.39 -4.52 13.64
N GLU A 71 -9.95 -5.32 14.61
CA GLU A 71 -8.52 -5.55 14.88
C GLU A 71 -7.83 -6.21 13.68
N PHE A 72 -8.44 -7.27 13.12
CA PHE A 72 -7.91 -7.94 11.92
C PHE A 72 -7.78 -6.98 10.72
N LEU A 73 -8.78 -6.11 10.53
CA LEU A 73 -8.79 -5.15 9.43
C LEU A 73 -7.69 -4.08 9.61
N MET A 74 -7.50 -3.56 10.84
CA MET A 74 -6.42 -2.61 11.13
C MET A 74 -5.03 -3.21 10.88
N ASP A 75 -4.78 -4.44 11.34
CA ASP A 75 -3.51 -5.13 11.11
C ASP A 75 -3.22 -5.32 9.61
N PHE A 76 -4.26 -5.66 8.84
CA PHE A 76 -4.15 -5.76 7.40
C PHE A 76 -3.81 -4.42 6.75
N PHE A 77 -4.49 -3.34 7.12
CA PHE A 77 -4.22 -2.01 6.57
C PHE A 77 -2.79 -1.54 6.89
N ILE A 78 -2.31 -1.76 8.11
CA ILE A 78 -0.94 -1.44 8.51
C ILE A 78 0.05 -2.24 7.66
N PHE A 79 -0.16 -3.55 7.54
CA PHE A 79 0.71 -4.42 6.73
C PHE A 79 0.74 -4.00 5.26
N LEU A 80 -0.43 -3.73 4.66
CA LEU A 80 -0.54 -3.29 3.27
C LEU A 80 0.19 -1.96 3.06
N THR A 81 -0.03 -0.99 3.94
CA THR A 81 0.57 0.34 3.84
C THR A 81 2.09 0.27 4.00
N LEU A 82 2.58 -0.52 4.96
CA LEU A 82 4.01 -0.74 5.15
C LEU A 82 4.64 -1.44 3.95
N THR A 83 3.97 -2.46 3.39
CA THR A 83 4.46 -3.17 2.20
C THR A 83 4.50 -2.26 0.98
N ALA A 84 3.40 -1.54 0.72
CA ALA A 84 3.34 -0.57 -0.36
C ALA A 84 4.39 0.53 -0.20
N PHE A 85 4.59 1.03 1.02
CA PHE A 85 5.63 2.01 1.33
C PHE A 85 7.03 1.45 1.09
N ALA A 86 7.33 0.25 1.61
CA ALA A 86 8.63 -0.41 1.48
C ALA A 86 9.05 -0.48 0.00
N VAL A 87 8.18 -1.07 -0.83
CA VAL A 87 8.44 -1.23 -2.26
C VAL A 87 8.52 0.11 -2.99
N SER A 88 7.79 1.12 -2.52
CA SER A 88 7.82 2.47 -3.10
C SER A 88 9.08 3.27 -2.72
N ILE A 89 9.92 2.80 -1.80
CA ILE A 89 11.21 3.47 -1.52
C ILE A 89 12.12 3.35 -2.75
N ASP A 90 12.11 2.22 -3.45
CA ASP A 90 12.92 2.03 -4.67
C ASP A 90 12.48 2.95 -5.81
N SER A 91 11.16 3.18 -5.92
CA SER A 91 10.61 4.11 -6.91
C SER A 91 10.96 5.57 -6.60
N THR A 92 11.27 5.92 -5.34
CA THR A 92 11.80 7.25 -4.98
C THR A 92 13.14 7.53 -5.68
N ILE A 93 14.00 6.51 -5.77
CA ILE A 93 15.31 6.64 -6.43
C ILE A 93 15.14 6.76 -7.94
N ALA A 94 14.21 6.00 -8.53
CA ALA A 94 13.83 6.17 -9.93
C ALA A 94 13.30 7.58 -10.21
N GLY A 95 12.39 8.07 -9.37
CA GLY A 95 11.87 9.45 -9.43
C GLY A 95 12.97 10.49 -9.33
N PHE A 96 13.93 10.29 -8.43
CA PHE A 96 15.09 11.15 -8.30
C PHE A 96 15.93 11.20 -9.58
N ALA A 97 16.19 10.05 -10.22
CA ALA A 97 16.89 10.00 -11.49
C ALA A 97 16.11 10.69 -12.63
N ILE A 98 14.78 10.58 -12.66
CA ILE A 98 13.91 11.30 -13.60
C ILE A 98 14.03 12.82 -13.37
N GLY A 99 13.96 13.27 -12.12
CA GLY A 99 14.00 14.68 -11.76
C GLY A 99 15.28 15.40 -12.17
N LEU A 100 16.42 14.68 -12.21
CA LEU A 100 17.68 15.24 -12.69
C LEU A 100 17.73 15.46 -14.21
N LYS A 101 16.87 14.76 -14.98
CA LYS A 101 16.98 14.69 -16.44
C LYS A 101 15.90 15.41 -17.19
N THR A 102 14.72 15.60 -16.60
CA THR A 102 13.59 16.25 -17.28
C THR A 102 12.89 17.25 -16.39
N LYS A 103 12.43 18.35 -17.01
CA LYS A 103 11.55 19.34 -16.36
C LYS A 103 10.11 18.85 -16.26
N LYS A 104 9.68 17.87 -17.07
CA LYS A 104 8.29 17.34 -17.11
C LYS A 104 8.08 16.17 -16.13
N THR A 105 8.48 16.36 -14.87
CA THR A 105 8.49 15.28 -13.85
C THR A 105 7.11 14.69 -13.52
N TRP A 106 6.06 15.50 -13.59
CA TRP A 106 4.70 15.06 -13.27
C TRP A 106 4.16 14.01 -14.26
N LEU A 107 4.43 14.20 -15.57
CA LEU A 107 3.97 13.27 -16.61
C LEU A 107 4.57 11.88 -16.44
N PHE A 108 5.87 11.80 -16.17
CA PHE A 108 6.55 10.52 -15.95
C PHE A 108 6.11 9.84 -14.66
N SER A 109 5.87 10.61 -13.59
CA SER A 109 5.31 10.06 -12.34
C SER A 109 3.94 9.43 -12.58
N PHE A 110 3.10 10.07 -13.40
CA PHE A 110 1.79 9.53 -13.76
C PHE A 110 1.89 8.26 -14.61
N ILE A 111 2.78 8.22 -15.61
CA ILE A 111 3.03 7.02 -16.44
C ILE A 111 3.45 5.83 -15.56
N VAL A 112 4.37 6.04 -14.62
CA VAL A 112 4.81 4.98 -13.69
C VAL A 112 3.65 4.48 -12.83
N ALA A 113 2.81 5.38 -12.34
CA ALA A 113 1.65 5.02 -11.52
C ALA A 113 0.61 4.20 -12.30
N VAL A 114 0.31 4.59 -13.54
CA VAL A 114 -0.61 3.84 -14.42
C VAL A 114 -0.05 2.46 -14.76
N ALA A 115 1.23 2.37 -15.11
CA ALA A 115 1.89 1.08 -15.36
C ALA A 115 1.83 0.16 -14.12
N THR A 116 2.11 0.71 -12.94
CA THR A 116 2.04 -0.01 -11.66
C THR A 116 0.61 -0.49 -11.36
N LEU A 117 -0.40 0.37 -11.60
CA LEU A 117 -1.80 0.03 -11.41
C LEU A 117 -2.21 -1.14 -12.30
N LEU A 118 -1.88 -1.09 -13.59
CA LEU A 118 -2.20 -2.14 -14.55
C LEU A 118 -1.54 -3.47 -14.18
N LEU A 119 -0.27 -3.44 -13.76
CA LEU A 119 0.45 -4.62 -13.28
C LEU A 119 -0.17 -5.21 -12.01
N CYS A 120 -0.54 -4.38 -11.04
CA CYS A 120 -1.17 -4.85 -9.80
C CYS A 120 -2.60 -5.37 -10.03
N LEU A 121 -3.37 -4.74 -10.93
CA LEU A 121 -4.67 -5.27 -11.34
C LEU A 121 -4.52 -6.65 -11.98
N PHE A 122 -3.54 -6.81 -12.86
CA PHE A 122 -3.23 -8.08 -13.48
C PHE A 122 -2.89 -9.17 -12.44
N THR A 123 -2.01 -8.90 -11.47
CA THR A 123 -1.70 -9.90 -10.44
C THR A 123 -2.85 -10.18 -9.50
N THR A 124 -3.73 -9.21 -9.26
CA THR A 124 -4.96 -9.44 -8.50
C THR A 124 -5.86 -10.44 -9.23
N CYS A 125 -6.04 -10.30 -10.55
CA CYS A 125 -6.78 -11.26 -11.37
C CYS A 125 -6.12 -12.65 -11.34
N VAL A 126 -4.80 -12.73 -11.49
CA VAL A 126 -4.05 -13.99 -11.41
C VAL A 126 -4.25 -14.66 -10.05
N ALA A 127 -4.18 -13.91 -8.95
CA ALA A 127 -4.36 -14.45 -7.60
C ALA A 127 -5.78 -14.96 -7.35
N ILE A 128 -6.80 -14.30 -7.92
CA ILE A 128 -8.20 -14.76 -7.82
C ILE A 128 -8.35 -16.13 -8.51
N ILE A 129 -7.80 -16.28 -9.71
CA ILE A 129 -7.85 -17.54 -10.46
C ILE A 129 -7.04 -18.64 -9.75
N ALA A 130 -5.85 -18.30 -9.24
CA ALA A 130 -4.98 -19.24 -8.53
C ALA A 130 -5.54 -19.68 -7.17
N LYS A 131 -6.51 -18.94 -6.60
CA LYS A 131 -7.08 -19.24 -5.29
C LYS A 131 -7.76 -20.61 -5.24
N ASP A 132 -8.38 -21.02 -6.34
CA ASP A 132 -9.14 -22.26 -6.41
C ASP A 132 -8.22 -23.51 -6.44
N GLU A 133 -6.98 -23.35 -6.91
CA GLU A 133 -6.04 -24.47 -7.07
C GLU A 133 -5.06 -24.65 -5.90
N PHE A 134 -4.67 -23.58 -5.18
CA PHE A 134 -3.52 -23.61 -4.25
C PHE A 134 -3.84 -23.41 -2.77
N GLY A 135 -5.14 -23.39 -2.39
CA GLY A 135 -5.68 -23.01 -1.07
C GLY A 135 -4.77 -23.10 0.16
N PRO A 136 -4.26 -24.28 0.57
CA PRO A 136 -3.47 -24.42 1.80
C PRO A 136 -2.03 -23.89 1.70
N ILE A 137 -1.45 -23.80 0.50
CA ILE A 137 -0.02 -23.47 0.29
C ILE A 137 0.17 -21.94 0.12
N MET A 138 -0.89 -21.21 -0.22
CA MET A 138 -0.81 -19.80 -0.61
C MET A 138 -0.21 -18.86 0.44
N LYS A 139 -0.46 -19.11 1.73
CA LYS A 139 0.08 -18.28 2.81
C LYS A 139 1.61 -18.29 2.83
N THR A 140 2.19 -19.49 2.80
CA THR A 140 3.64 -19.68 2.79
C THR A 140 4.26 -19.12 1.50
N THR A 141 3.60 -19.36 0.35
CA THR A 141 4.06 -18.85 -0.94
C THR A 141 4.10 -17.31 -0.97
N GLY A 142 3.09 -16.64 -0.41
CA GLY A 142 3.04 -15.18 -0.30
C GLY A 142 4.25 -14.62 0.46
N SER A 143 4.53 -15.15 1.65
CA SER A 143 5.72 -14.73 2.43
C SER A 143 7.03 -15.00 1.71
N LEU A 144 7.14 -16.13 0.99
CA LEU A 144 8.33 -16.49 0.24
C LEU A 144 8.60 -15.50 -0.91
N PHE A 145 7.54 -15.08 -1.61
CA PHE A 145 7.65 -14.04 -2.64
C PHE A 145 8.13 -12.70 -2.08
N LEU A 146 7.65 -12.28 -0.90
CA LEU A 146 8.11 -11.05 -0.23
C LEU A 146 9.59 -11.11 0.11
N ILE A 147 10.06 -12.24 0.65
CA ILE A 147 11.48 -12.45 0.96
C ILE A 147 12.31 -12.43 -0.32
N ALA A 148 11.86 -13.13 -1.37
CA ALA A 148 12.56 -13.19 -2.65
C ALA A 148 12.71 -11.80 -3.30
N VAL A 149 11.63 -11.00 -3.34
CA VAL A 149 11.67 -9.63 -3.86
C VAL A 149 12.58 -8.74 -3.00
N GLY A 150 12.47 -8.84 -1.67
CA GLY A 150 13.33 -8.08 -0.77
C GLY A 150 14.82 -8.39 -0.98
N MET A 151 15.15 -9.67 -1.19
CA MET A 151 16.51 -10.11 -1.51
C MET A 151 16.98 -9.61 -2.87
N ILE A 152 16.15 -9.69 -3.91
CA ILE A 152 16.46 -9.15 -5.24
C ILE A 152 16.74 -7.64 -5.15
N ASN A 153 15.88 -6.89 -4.46
CA ASN A 153 16.03 -5.44 -4.29
C ASN A 153 17.27 -5.08 -3.47
N PHE A 154 17.65 -5.91 -2.50
CA PHE A 154 18.88 -5.71 -1.73
C PHE A 154 20.14 -5.78 -2.60
N PHE A 155 20.17 -6.67 -3.59
CA PHE A 155 21.32 -6.84 -4.51
C PHE A 155 21.23 -6.01 -5.79
N LYS A 156 20.09 -5.38 -6.08
CA LYS A 156 19.86 -4.58 -7.28
C LYS A 156 20.84 -3.40 -7.32
N LYS A 157 21.72 -3.38 -8.33
CA LYS A 157 22.59 -2.23 -8.61
C LYS A 157 21.76 -1.11 -9.22
N GLN A 158 22.14 0.12 -8.90
CA GLN A 158 21.48 1.32 -9.41
C GLN A 158 21.65 1.39 -10.94
N GLN A 159 20.54 1.48 -11.66
CA GLN A 159 20.55 1.55 -13.12
C GLN A 159 20.73 3.00 -13.56
N ASP A 160 21.73 3.26 -14.40
CA ASP A 160 21.93 4.57 -15.01
C ASP A 160 20.86 4.81 -16.06
N LEU A 161 20.07 5.87 -15.89
CA LEU A 161 19.09 6.28 -16.91
C LEU A 161 19.84 6.80 -18.16
N PRO A 162 19.21 6.75 -19.35
CA PRO A 162 19.69 7.41 -20.56
C PRO A 162 19.64 8.95 -20.44
N LYS A 163 20.42 9.70 -21.25
CA LYS A 163 20.56 11.17 -21.14
C LYS A 163 19.26 11.94 -21.43
N THR A 164 18.44 11.42 -22.33
CA THR A 164 17.13 11.96 -22.69
C THR A 164 16.07 10.92 -22.35
N LEU A 165 14.96 11.33 -21.74
CA LEU A 165 13.88 10.42 -21.38
C LEU A 165 12.74 10.53 -22.40
N THR A 166 12.59 9.50 -23.22
CA THR A 166 11.47 9.31 -24.15
C THR A 166 10.27 8.69 -23.44
N PHE A 167 9.09 8.73 -24.07
CA PHE A 167 7.88 8.11 -23.54
C PHE A 167 8.06 6.59 -23.31
N CYS A 168 8.67 5.88 -24.26
CA CYS A 168 8.94 4.45 -24.15
C CYS A 168 9.88 4.12 -22.99
N GLU A 169 10.93 4.92 -22.76
CA GLU A 169 11.81 4.74 -21.61
C GLU A 169 11.09 5.01 -20.28
N GLY A 170 10.21 6.01 -20.25
CA GLY A 170 9.33 6.26 -19.10
C GLY A 170 8.40 5.08 -18.81
N LEU A 171 7.84 4.45 -19.85
CA LEU A 171 7.02 3.26 -19.72
C LEU A 171 7.84 2.07 -19.23
N SER A 172 9.00 1.80 -19.84
CA SER A 172 9.93 0.73 -19.42
C SER A 172 10.39 0.91 -17.99
N LEU A 173 10.66 2.14 -17.55
CA LEU A 173 10.96 2.46 -16.17
C LEU A 173 9.76 2.19 -15.26
N GLY A 174 8.55 2.57 -15.70
CA GLY A 174 7.31 2.26 -15.00
C GLY A 174 7.09 0.76 -14.82
N PHE A 175 7.36 -0.05 -15.84
CA PHE A 175 7.35 -1.51 -15.73
C PHE A 175 8.42 -2.02 -14.78
N ALA A 176 9.68 -1.60 -14.96
CA ALA A 176 10.81 -2.08 -14.16
C ALA A 176 10.65 -1.80 -12.65
N VAL A 177 10.05 -0.66 -12.30
CA VAL A 177 9.77 -0.28 -10.92
C VAL A 177 8.44 -0.89 -10.44
N GLY A 178 7.40 -0.88 -11.29
CA GLY A 178 6.09 -1.43 -10.98
C GLY A 178 6.07 -2.94 -10.79
N THR A 179 7.03 -3.68 -11.35
CA THR A 179 7.18 -5.13 -11.13
C THR A 179 7.41 -5.47 -9.66
N ASP A 180 8.16 -4.64 -8.92
CA ASP A 180 8.40 -4.90 -7.50
C ASP A 180 7.07 -4.76 -6.72
N ALA A 181 6.26 -3.75 -7.04
CA ALA A 181 4.92 -3.56 -6.46
C ALA A 181 3.94 -4.65 -6.88
N CYS A 182 4.05 -5.11 -8.12
CA CYS A 182 3.24 -6.18 -8.69
C CYS A 182 3.42 -7.50 -7.94
N ILE A 183 4.66 -7.89 -7.63
CA ILE A 183 4.97 -9.11 -6.87
C ILE A 183 4.56 -8.95 -5.40
N ALA A 184 4.77 -7.77 -4.81
CA ALA A 184 4.28 -7.49 -3.46
C ALA A 184 2.75 -7.53 -3.37
N ASN A 185 2.03 -6.97 -4.35
CA ASN A 185 0.58 -7.07 -4.47
C ASN A 185 0.13 -8.53 -4.63
N LEU A 186 0.81 -9.30 -5.48
CA LEU A 186 0.56 -10.74 -5.62
C LEU A 186 0.68 -11.45 -4.27
N SER A 187 1.75 -11.19 -3.51
CA SER A 187 1.95 -11.75 -2.17
C SER A 187 0.79 -11.42 -1.22
N VAL A 188 0.35 -10.15 -1.19
CA VAL A 188 -0.81 -9.71 -0.40
C VAL A 188 -2.08 -10.46 -0.83
N CYS A 189 -2.31 -10.63 -2.14
CA CYS A 189 -3.45 -11.38 -2.65
C CYS A 189 -3.38 -12.87 -2.33
N LEU A 190 -2.19 -13.47 -2.35
CA LEU A 190 -1.97 -14.87 -1.96
C LEU A 190 -2.23 -15.10 -0.47
N LEU A 191 -2.07 -14.08 0.37
CA LEU A 191 -2.47 -14.12 1.79
C LEU A 191 -4.01 -14.13 1.98
N GLY A 192 -4.79 -14.05 0.89
CA GLY A 192 -6.25 -14.11 0.90
C GLY A 192 -6.93 -12.75 0.70
N HIS A 193 -6.17 -11.69 0.50
CA HIS A 193 -6.68 -10.33 0.35
C HIS A 193 -6.77 -9.93 -1.14
N THR A 194 -7.89 -10.27 -1.79
CA THR A 194 -8.10 -10.03 -3.23
C THR A 194 -8.93 -8.78 -3.54
N GLN A 195 -8.98 -7.81 -2.62
CA GLN A 195 -9.81 -6.62 -2.80
C GLN A 195 -9.25 -5.70 -3.89
N LEU A 196 -10.11 -5.26 -4.81
CA LEU A 196 -9.72 -4.42 -5.97
C LEU A 196 -9.16 -3.04 -5.60
N TRP A 197 -9.32 -2.56 -4.36
CA TRP A 197 -8.75 -1.28 -3.92
C TRP A 197 -7.25 -1.37 -3.58
N ILE A 198 -6.69 -2.58 -3.38
CA ILE A 198 -5.28 -2.79 -3.03
C ILE A 198 -4.33 -2.27 -4.13
N PRO A 199 -4.53 -2.60 -5.43
CA PRO A 199 -3.76 -2.01 -6.53
C PRO A 199 -3.71 -0.48 -6.54
N PHE A 200 -4.80 0.18 -6.13
CA PHE A 200 -4.85 1.64 -6.08
C PHE A 200 -3.93 2.20 -4.98
N VAL A 201 -3.79 1.51 -3.85
CA VAL A 201 -2.86 1.92 -2.79
C VAL A 201 -1.42 1.80 -3.26
N PHE A 202 -1.04 0.70 -3.90
CA PHE A 202 0.30 0.54 -4.48
C PHE A 202 0.59 1.59 -5.54
N ALA A 203 -0.32 1.79 -6.49
CA ALA A 203 -0.17 2.77 -7.56
C ALA A 203 -0.06 4.21 -7.02
N PHE A 204 -0.88 4.56 -6.03
CA PHE A 204 -0.82 5.87 -5.38
C PHE A 204 0.50 6.07 -4.64
N MET A 205 0.95 5.08 -3.86
CA MET A 205 2.21 5.16 -3.13
C MET A 205 3.41 5.29 -4.08
N HIS A 206 3.40 4.56 -5.20
CA HIS A 206 4.39 4.72 -6.27
C HIS A 206 4.36 6.11 -6.91
N PHE A 207 3.18 6.63 -7.23
CA PHE A 207 3.05 8.00 -7.73
C PHE A 207 3.67 9.02 -6.76
N ALA A 208 3.31 8.93 -5.48
CA ALA A 208 3.72 9.88 -4.45
C ALA A 208 5.25 9.86 -4.25
N THR A 209 5.83 8.67 -4.18
CA THR A 209 7.28 8.46 -3.97
C THR A 209 8.11 8.84 -5.19
N VAL A 210 7.67 8.51 -6.41
CA VAL A 210 8.33 8.96 -7.65
C VAL A 210 8.28 10.47 -7.76
N ALA A 211 7.12 11.09 -7.52
CA ALA A 211 6.97 12.55 -7.54
C ALA A 211 7.83 13.23 -6.46
N PHE A 212 7.92 12.63 -5.27
CA PHE A 212 8.77 13.11 -4.18
C PHE A 212 10.25 13.01 -4.53
N GLY A 213 10.70 11.87 -5.06
CA GLY A 213 12.07 11.68 -5.56
C GLY A 213 12.43 12.70 -6.63
N ALA A 214 11.54 12.92 -7.60
CA ALA A 214 11.76 13.89 -8.67
C ALA A 214 11.85 15.34 -8.17
N LYS A 215 11.16 15.68 -7.08
CA LYS A 215 11.31 16.98 -6.41
C LYS A 215 12.63 17.08 -5.64
N LEU A 216 13.03 16.03 -4.93
CA LEU A 216 14.30 15.94 -4.21
C LEU A 216 15.51 16.12 -5.13
N ALA A 217 15.42 15.67 -6.38
CA ALA A 217 16.45 15.83 -7.41
C ALA A 217 16.90 17.28 -7.61
N ASN A 218 15.99 18.25 -7.45
CA ASN A 218 16.28 19.67 -7.61
C ASN A 218 16.85 20.34 -6.35
N THR A 219 17.16 19.56 -5.29
CA THR A 219 17.69 20.06 -4.02
C THR A 219 19.17 19.72 -3.85
N LYS A 220 19.89 20.49 -3.03
CA LYS A 220 21.32 20.28 -2.72
C LYS A 220 21.63 18.95 -1.99
N ILE A 221 20.59 18.19 -1.60
CA ILE A 221 20.69 16.93 -0.84
C ILE A 221 21.05 15.72 -1.74
N SER A 222 21.11 15.93 -3.06
CA SER A 222 21.39 14.95 -4.10
C SER A 222 22.53 13.95 -3.80
N ASN A 223 23.65 14.41 -3.22
CA ASN A 223 24.82 13.55 -3.02
C ASN A 223 24.65 12.49 -1.91
N LYS A 224 23.72 12.67 -0.97
CA LYS A 224 23.55 11.75 0.17
C LYS A 224 22.53 10.63 -0.10
N LEU A 225 21.70 10.78 -1.14
CA LEU A 225 20.59 9.86 -1.45
C LEU A 225 20.99 8.61 -2.24
N LYS A 226 22.27 8.48 -2.64
CA LYS A 226 22.73 7.34 -3.45
C LYS A 226 22.71 5.99 -2.72
N HIS A 227 22.71 5.99 -1.39
CA HIS A 227 22.76 4.76 -0.59
C HIS A 227 21.39 4.23 -0.11
N THR A 228 20.30 4.88 -0.48
CA THR A 228 18.96 4.64 0.10
C THR A 228 18.27 3.37 -0.41
N SER A 229 18.75 2.77 -1.52
CA SER A 229 18.08 1.60 -2.14
C SER A 229 18.11 0.35 -1.26
N LYS A 230 19.17 0.17 -0.47
CA LYS A 230 19.31 -1.00 0.41
C LYS A 230 18.24 -1.06 1.50
N ILE A 231 17.67 0.10 1.87
CA ILE A 231 16.67 0.20 2.94
C ILE A 231 15.36 -0.49 2.55
N SER A 232 14.91 -0.33 1.30
CA SER A 232 13.70 -0.97 0.76
C SER A 232 13.80 -2.49 0.88
N GLY A 233 14.88 -3.07 0.35
CA GLY A 233 15.10 -4.52 0.35
C GLY A 233 15.15 -5.11 1.77
N THR A 234 15.86 -4.46 2.70
CA THR A 234 15.89 -4.90 4.10
C THR A 234 14.50 -4.87 4.75
N LEU A 235 13.71 -3.83 4.50
CA LEU A 235 12.37 -3.69 5.09
C LEU A 235 11.40 -4.76 4.56
N LEU A 236 11.49 -5.09 3.27
CA LEU A 236 10.75 -6.17 2.63
C LEU A 236 11.11 -7.55 3.19
N VAL A 237 12.40 -7.84 3.36
CA VAL A 237 12.86 -9.10 3.98
C VAL A 237 12.35 -9.21 5.41
N CYS A 238 12.44 -8.15 6.21
CA CYS A 238 11.90 -8.13 7.57
C CYS A 238 10.39 -8.37 7.60
N LEU A 239 9.62 -7.70 6.74
CA LEU A 239 8.17 -7.90 6.64
C LEU A 239 7.81 -9.34 6.24
N GLY A 240 8.57 -9.92 5.30
CA GLY A 240 8.41 -11.32 4.87
C GLY A 240 8.64 -12.30 6.02
N PHE A 241 9.71 -12.10 6.82
CA PHE A 241 9.97 -12.92 8.00
C PHE A 241 8.90 -12.78 9.09
N VAL A 242 8.48 -11.54 9.40
CA VAL A 242 7.43 -11.29 10.39
C VAL A 242 6.15 -12.03 10.01
N LYS A 243 5.79 -12.06 8.72
CA LYS A 243 4.60 -12.79 8.24
C LYS A 243 4.78 -14.29 8.12
N LEU A 244 5.99 -14.78 7.94
CA LEU A 244 6.26 -16.22 7.92
C LEU A 244 6.08 -16.86 9.31
N PHE A 245 6.36 -16.10 10.38
CA PHE A 245 6.32 -16.58 11.77
C PHE A 245 5.08 -16.15 12.57
N ALA A 246 4.21 -15.31 12.00
CA ALA A 246 2.95 -14.86 12.62
C ALA A 246 1.75 -15.63 12.07
#